data_AF-A0A9D1S858-F1
#
_entry.id   AF-A0A9D1S858-F1
#
_cell.length_a   1.000
_cell.length_b   1.000
_cell.length_c   1.000
_cell.angle_alpha   90.00
_cell.angle_beta   90.00
_cell.angle_gamma   90.00
#
_symmetry.space_group_name_H-M   'P 1'
#
loop_
_entity.id
_entity.type
_entity.pdbx_description
1 polymer ?
#
loop_
_entity_poly.entity_id
_entity_poly.type
_entity_poly.pdbx_seq_one_letter_code
_entity_poly.pdbx_strand_id
1 'polypeptide(L)'
;SSCVQILFFRKRGLEEDLKDEQANHYLKKLGYNTDSTDEVLNFLKKRICTQDDFPHEIGFFLGYPPEDVVGFIENNGKNFKFCGCWKVYSDVNEAEKRFHMYRKCKDVYKKIYSCGKSVNMLTVPVKG
;
A
#
# COMPACT_ATOMS: atom_id res chain seq x y z
N SER A 1 24.69 -7.26 1.84
CA SER A 1 23.50 -8.04 1.48
C SER A 1 22.69 -7.28 0.46
N SER A 2 22.53 -7.79 -0.76
CA SER A 2 21.69 -7.16 -1.78
C SER A 2 20.22 -7.42 -1.44
N CYS A 3 19.49 -6.38 -1.02
CA CYS A 3 18.05 -6.47 -0.77
C CYS A 3 17.31 -6.32 -2.11
N VAL A 4 16.42 -7.26 -2.43
CA VAL A 4 15.53 -7.18 -3.60
C VAL A 4 14.14 -6.79 -3.10
N GLN A 5 13.54 -5.78 -3.73
CA GLN A 5 12.22 -5.27 -3.37
C GLN A 5 11.25 -5.50 -4.53
N ILE A 6 10.10 -6.11 -4.24
CA ILE A 6 9.09 -6.46 -5.23
C ILE A 6 7.76 -5.86 -4.79
N LEU A 7 7.18 -5.01 -5.64
CA LEU A 7 5.85 -4.44 -5.45
C LEU A 7 4.85 -5.19 -6.34
N PHE A 8 3.87 -5.84 -5.72
CA PHE A 8 2.73 -6.44 -6.42
C PHE A 8 1.55 -5.48 -6.38
N PHE A 9 1.01 -5.13 -7.53
CA PHE A 9 -0.14 -4.23 -7.62
C PHE A 9 -1.08 -4.63 -8.76
N ARG A 10 -2.33 -4.18 -8.68
CA ARG A 10 -3.29 -4.26 -9.77
C ARG A 10 -3.35 -2.90 -10.46
N LYS A 11 -3.02 -2.83 -11.75
CA LYS A 11 -2.89 -1.56 -12.48
C LYS A 11 -4.08 -0.62 -12.26
N ARG A 12 -5.30 -1.11 -12.52
CA ARG A 12 -6.52 -0.31 -12.35
C ARG A 12 -6.76 0.15 -10.91
N GLY A 13 -6.52 -0.73 -9.93
CA GLY A 13 -6.70 -0.39 -8.51
C GLY A 13 -5.69 0.66 -8.07
N LEU A 14 -4.43 0.51 -8.46
CA LEU A 14 -3.40 1.51 -8.17
C LEU A 14 -3.72 2.87 -8.83
N GLU A 15 -4.20 2.87 -10.08
CA GLU A 15 -4.65 4.08 -10.76
C GLU A 15 -5.82 4.77 -10.04
N GLU A 16 -6.75 4.00 -9.47
CA GLU A 16 -7.86 4.52 -8.66
C GLU A 16 -7.34 5.09 -7.32
N ASP A 17 -6.46 4.37 -6.63
CA ASP A 17 -5.88 4.79 -5.35
C ASP A 17 -5.04 6.08 -5.50
N LEU A 18 -4.25 6.20 -6.58
CA LEU A 18 -3.40 7.38 -6.84
C LEU A 18 -4.18 8.61 -7.36
N LYS A 19 -5.45 8.44 -7.72
CA LYS A 19 -6.37 9.55 -8.07
C LYS A 19 -7.00 10.19 -6.84
N ASP A 20 -6.88 9.57 -5.67
CA ASP A 20 -7.28 10.21 -4.43
C ASP A 20 -6.64 11.60 -4.31
N GLU A 21 -7.44 12.61 -3.98
CA GLU A 21 -7.01 14.01 -4.00
C GLU A 21 -5.85 14.26 -3.04
N GLN A 22 -5.90 13.66 -1.85
CA GLN A 22 -4.87 13.85 -0.83
C GLN A 22 -3.58 13.12 -1.21
N ALA A 23 -3.67 11.89 -1.71
CA ALA A 23 -2.51 11.16 -2.23
C ALA A 23 -1.86 11.90 -3.41
N ASN A 24 -2.66 12.33 -4.39
CA ASN A 24 -2.20 13.03 -5.57
C ASN A 24 -1.50 14.35 -5.22
N HIS A 25 -2.13 15.16 -4.37
CA HIS A 25 -1.58 16.42 -3.90
C HIS A 25 -0.23 16.21 -3.17
N TYR A 26 -0.14 15.20 -2.32
CA TYR A 26 1.10 14.89 -1.59
C TYR A 26 2.23 14.44 -2.54
N LEU A 27 1.93 13.55 -3.48
CA LEU A 27 2.89 13.07 -4.47
C LEU A 27 3.41 14.22 -5.35
N LYS A 28 2.53 15.12 -5.81
CA LYS A 28 2.94 16.33 -6.55
C LYS A 28 3.90 17.21 -5.74
N LYS A 29 3.62 17.41 -4.46
CA LYS A 29 4.51 18.18 -3.55
C LYS A 29 5.90 17.54 -3.41
N LEU A 30 6.00 16.22 -3.52
CA LEU A 30 7.27 15.48 -3.55
C LEU A 30 7.97 15.46 -4.92
N GLY A 31 7.37 16.08 -5.95
CA GLY A 31 7.92 16.17 -7.30
C GLY A 31 7.54 15.00 -8.22
N TYR A 32 6.57 14.17 -7.85
CA TYR A 32 6.06 13.13 -8.74
C TYR A 32 5.22 13.74 -9.87
N ASN A 33 5.43 13.28 -11.10
CA ASN A 33 4.47 13.52 -12.18
C ASN A 33 3.31 12.51 -12.06
N THR A 34 2.15 12.98 -11.62
CA THR A 34 0.98 12.11 -11.38
C THR A 34 0.10 11.92 -12.62
N ASP A 35 0.47 12.47 -13.77
CA ASP A 35 -0.33 12.36 -15.00
C ASP A 35 -0.23 10.95 -15.61
N SER A 36 0.79 10.19 -15.23
CA SER A 36 1.03 8.82 -15.69
C SER A 36 1.46 7.93 -14.54
N THR A 37 0.72 6.85 -14.30
CA THR A 37 1.05 5.83 -13.28
C THR A 37 2.44 5.23 -13.50
N ASP A 38 2.85 5.03 -14.76
CA ASP A 38 4.17 4.48 -15.07
C ASP A 38 5.29 5.46 -14.67
N GLU A 39 5.07 6.77 -14.83
CA GLU A 39 6.02 7.78 -14.39
C GLU A 39 6.10 7.87 -12.87
N VAL A 40 4.95 7.83 -12.18
CA VAL A 40 4.89 7.76 -10.71
C VAL A 40 5.67 6.55 -10.19
N LEU A 41 5.45 5.37 -10.78
CA LEU A 41 6.13 4.13 -10.39
C LEU A 41 7.64 4.18 -10.65
N ASN A 42 8.07 4.73 -11.79
CA ASN A 42 9.48 4.91 -12.10
C ASN A 42 10.17 5.87 -11.14
N PHE A 43 9.49 6.95 -10.74
CA PHE A 43 10.03 7.90 -9.77
C PHE A 43 10.13 7.28 -8.37
N LEU A 44 9.11 6.54 -7.92
CA LEU A 44 9.18 5.78 -6.66
C LEU A 44 10.36 4.81 -6.66
N LYS A 45 10.50 4.03 -7.75
CA LYS A 45 11.63 3.09 -7.92
C LYS A 45 12.98 3.81 -7.82
N LYS A 46 13.11 4.97 -8.48
CA LYS A 46 14.32 5.78 -8.40
C LYS A 46 14.61 6.17 -6.95
N ARG A 47 13.62 6.72 -6.23
CA ARG A 47 13.78 7.12 -4.82
C ARG A 47 14.24 5.97 -3.93
N ILE A 48 13.58 4.81 -4.06
CA ILE A 48 13.96 3.58 -3.35
C ILE A 48 15.43 3.19 -3.61
N CYS A 49 15.92 3.37 -4.84
CA CYS A 49 17.28 2.97 -5.21
C CYS A 49 18.36 4.02 -4.87
N THR A 50 17.99 5.29 -4.71
CA THR A 50 18.96 6.40 -4.59
C THR A 50 18.98 7.08 -3.23
N GLN A 51 17.96 6.91 -2.39
CA GLN A 51 17.87 7.55 -1.09
C GLN A 51 18.29 6.58 0.02
N ASP A 52 18.94 7.11 1.06
CA ASP A 52 19.32 6.33 2.24
C ASP A 52 18.08 5.93 3.07
N ASP A 53 17.12 6.84 3.19
CA ASP A 53 15.85 6.59 3.87
C ASP A 53 14.79 6.03 2.92
N PHE A 54 14.06 5.03 3.41
CA PHE A 54 13.00 4.39 2.64
C PHE A 54 11.81 5.33 2.44
N PRO A 55 11.34 5.57 1.19
CA PRO A 55 10.26 6.50 0.92
C PRO A 55 8.97 6.04 1.59
N HIS A 56 8.49 6.83 2.56
CA HIS A 56 7.30 6.51 3.35
C HIS A 56 6.00 6.74 2.58
N GLU A 57 6.03 7.56 1.52
CA GLU A 57 4.91 7.74 0.59
C GLU A 57 4.54 6.46 -0.16
N ILE A 58 5.37 5.41 -0.11
CA ILE A 58 5.05 4.08 -0.62
C ILE A 58 3.72 3.54 -0.07
N GLY A 59 3.28 4.01 1.11
CA GLY A 59 1.98 3.67 1.68
C GLY A 59 0.81 3.95 0.72
N PHE A 60 0.87 5.02 -0.08
CA PHE A 60 -0.15 5.31 -1.09
C PHE A 60 -0.23 4.21 -2.16
N PHE A 61 0.92 3.65 -2.54
CA PHE A 61 1.02 2.58 -3.54
C PHE A 61 0.60 1.21 -2.99
N LEU A 62 0.57 1.07 -1.67
CA LEU A 62 0.09 -0.12 -0.97
C LEU A 62 -1.43 -0.04 -0.68
N GLY A 63 -2.10 1.04 -1.10
CA GLY A 63 -3.53 1.27 -0.87
C GLY A 63 -3.87 1.59 0.59
N TYR A 64 -2.91 2.11 1.37
CA TYR A 64 -3.19 2.59 2.72
C TYR A 64 -3.98 3.89 2.66
N PRO A 65 -4.88 4.15 3.63
CA PRO A 65 -5.60 5.42 3.70
C PRO A 65 -4.62 6.60 3.62
N PRO A 66 -4.86 7.59 2.75
CA PRO A 66 -3.97 8.73 2.59
C PRO A 66 -3.66 9.45 3.90
N GLU A 67 -4.65 9.55 4.79
CA GLU A 67 -4.53 10.20 6.10
C GLU A 67 -3.57 9.44 7.03
N ASP A 68 -3.54 8.11 6.93
CA ASP A 68 -2.63 7.27 7.71
C ASP A 68 -1.20 7.34 7.18
N VAL A 69 -1.03 7.47 5.87
CA VAL A 69 0.30 7.66 5.24
C VAL A 69 0.87 9.02 5.62
N VAL A 70 0.07 10.09 5.44
CA VAL A 70 0.48 11.45 5.81
C VAL A 70 0.74 11.53 7.31
N GLY A 71 -0.16 11.00 8.13
CA GLY A 71 0.01 10.98 9.59
C GLY A 71 1.26 10.21 10.03
N PHE A 72 1.60 9.11 9.38
CA PHE A 72 2.84 8.38 9.63
C PHE A 72 4.08 9.24 9.33
N ILE A 73 4.09 9.94 8.19
CA ILE A 73 5.22 10.78 7.78
C ILE A 73 5.38 11.95 8.75
N GLU A 74 4.31 12.69 9.01
CA GLU A 74 4.33 13.89 9.86
C GLU A 74 4.70 13.57 11.32
N ASN A 75 4.29 12.41 11.82
CA ASN A 75 4.60 11.99 13.18
C ASN A 75 5.87 11.12 13.28
N ASN A 76 6.60 10.90 12.20
CA ASN A 76 7.75 9.97 12.15
C ASN A 76 7.40 8.60 12.77
N GLY A 77 6.21 8.09 12.45
CA GLY A 77 5.69 6.84 12.96
C GLY A 77 5.33 6.82 14.46
N LYS A 78 5.29 7.97 15.16
CA LYS A 78 4.88 8.07 16.57
C LYS A 78 3.43 8.56 16.67
N ASN A 79 2.88 8.68 17.88
CA ASN A 79 1.55 9.27 18.16
C ASN A 79 0.37 8.66 17.37
N PHE A 80 0.44 7.38 17.01
CA PHE A 80 -0.65 6.69 16.34
C PHE A 80 -1.80 6.42 17.31
N LYS A 81 -3.03 6.45 16.80
CA LYS A 81 -4.26 6.14 17.56
C LYS A 81 -4.39 4.64 17.80
N PHE A 82 -3.98 3.84 16.82
CA PHE A 82 -4.07 2.39 16.87
C PHE A 82 -2.98 1.75 15.98
N CYS A 83 -2.57 0.52 16.28
CA CYS A 83 -1.57 -0.20 15.50
C CYS A 83 -2.09 -1.61 15.18
N GLY A 84 -2.22 -1.92 13.89
CA GLY A 84 -2.61 -3.23 13.39
C GLY A 84 -1.79 -3.61 12.16
N CYS A 85 -2.43 -3.78 11.01
CA CYS A 85 -1.70 -4.03 9.75
C CYS A 85 -0.82 -2.84 9.34
N TRP A 86 -1.22 -1.63 9.72
CA TRP A 86 -0.41 -0.41 9.67
C TRP A 86 -0.70 0.45 10.92
N LYS A 87 0.01 1.58 11.06
CA LYS A 87 -0.23 2.58 12.12
C LYS A 87 -1.33 3.53 11.70
N VAL A 88 -2.38 3.62 12.49
CA VAL A 88 -3.59 4.40 12.19
C VAL A 88 -3.51 5.77 12.83
N TYR A 89 -3.71 6.79 12.01
CA TYR A 89 -3.78 8.21 12.38
C TYR A 89 -5.17 8.79 12.11
N SER A 90 -5.99 8.09 11.32
CA SER A 90 -7.34 8.45 10.90
C SER A 90 -8.43 7.82 11.80
N ASP A 91 -9.49 7.26 11.21
CA ASP A 91 -10.60 6.60 11.91
C ASP A 91 -10.21 5.15 12.29
N VAL A 92 -10.18 4.89 13.60
CA VAL A 92 -9.82 3.57 14.15
C VAL A 92 -10.85 2.50 13.77
N ASN A 93 -12.14 2.81 13.74
CA ASN A 93 -13.19 1.84 13.44
C ASN A 93 -13.11 1.38 11.98
N GLU A 94 -12.90 2.30 11.05
CA GLU A 94 -12.73 1.96 9.63
C GLU A 94 -11.46 1.15 9.39
N ALA A 95 -10.36 1.52 10.06
CA ALA A 95 -9.13 0.74 10.00
C ALA A 95 -9.31 -0.69 10.56
N GLU A 96 -10.00 -0.85 11.68
CA GLU A 96 -10.29 -2.16 12.27
C GLU A 96 -11.15 -3.03 11.34
N LYS A 97 -12.15 -2.45 10.68
CA LYS A 97 -12.95 -3.17 9.66
C LYS A 97 -12.06 -3.68 8.53
N ARG A 98 -11.15 -2.84 8.00
CA ARG A 98 -10.19 -3.25 6.95
C ARG A 98 -9.25 -4.34 7.45
N PHE A 99 -8.69 -4.21 8.65
CA PHE A 99 -7.83 -5.23 9.26
C PHE A 99 -8.57 -6.56 9.44
N HIS A 100 -9.84 -6.52 9.83
CA HIS A 100 -10.66 -7.72 9.94
C HIS A 100 -10.85 -8.40 8.59
N MET A 101 -11.17 -7.64 7.53
CA MET A 101 -11.26 -8.19 6.16
C MET A 101 -9.95 -8.83 5.71
N TYR A 102 -8.81 -8.18 5.96
CA TYR A 102 -7.49 -8.71 5.60
C TYR A 102 -7.15 -9.99 6.37
N ARG A 103 -7.42 -10.05 7.67
CA ARG A 103 -7.26 -11.27 8.48
C ARG A 103 -8.12 -12.40 7.94
N LYS A 104 -9.41 -12.13 7.69
CA LYS A 104 -10.34 -13.12 7.14
C LYS A 104 -9.86 -13.68 5.79
N CYS A 105 -9.44 -12.82 4.87
CA CYS A 105 -8.87 -13.24 3.59
C CYS A 105 -7.62 -14.10 3.80
N LYS A 106 -6.68 -13.65 4.64
CA LYS A 106 -5.47 -14.39 4.96
C LYS A 106 -5.77 -15.79 5.51
N ASP A 107 -6.73 -15.90 6.42
CA ASP A 107 -7.10 -17.17 7.07
C ASP A 107 -7.76 -18.14 6.09
N VAL A 108 -8.64 -17.65 5.22
CA VAL A 108 -9.24 -18.46 4.14
C VAL A 108 -8.16 -19.01 3.20
N TYR A 109 -7.26 -18.16 2.73
CA TYR A 109 -6.20 -18.58 1.81
C TYR A 109 -5.22 -19.55 2.46
N LYS A 110 -4.84 -19.31 3.73
CA LYS A 110 -4.02 -20.24 4.51
C LYS A 110 -4.69 -21.61 4.64
N LYS A 111 -5.99 -21.65 4.94
CA LYS A 111 -6.75 -22.91 5.05
C LYS A 111 -6.72 -23.67 3.74
N ILE A 112 -7.04 -23.00 2.63
CA ILE A 112 -7.04 -23.64 1.30
C ILE A 112 -5.64 -24.15 0.91
N TYR A 113 -4.59 -23.38 1.20
CA TYR A 113 -3.22 -23.80 0.96
C TYR A 113 -2.84 -25.03 1.81
N SER A 114 -3.22 -25.06 3.09
CA SER A 114 -2.96 -26.20 3.97
C SER A 114 -3.71 -27.48 3.56
N CYS A 115 -4.79 -27.35 2.78
CA CYS A 115 -5.50 -28.47 2.16
C CYS A 115 -4.84 -28.97 0.86
N GLY A 116 -3.59 -28.57 0.56
CA GLY A 116 -2.81 -29.07 -0.56
C GLY A 116 -3.07 -28.37 -1.89
N LYS A 117 -3.81 -27.26 -1.92
CA LYS A 117 -3.98 -26.48 -3.16
C LYS A 117 -2.74 -25.63 -3.43
N SER A 118 -2.27 -25.64 -4.68
CA SER A 118 -1.15 -24.79 -5.12
C SER A 118 -1.54 -23.31 -5.15
N VAL A 119 -0.55 -22.42 -5.08
CA VAL A 119 -0.76 -20.95 -5.13
C VAL A 119 -1.52 -20.53 -6.40
N ASN A 120 -1.31 -21.21 -7.52
CA ASN A 120 -2.02 -20.95 -8.78
C ASN A 120 -3.54 -21.18 -8.66
N MET A 121 -3.98 -22.10 -7.80
CA MET A 121 -5.41 -22.35 -7.54
C MET A 121 -6.04 -21.33 -6.58
N LEU A 122 -5.24 -20.43 -6.00
CA LEU A 122 -5.70 -19.37 -5.11
C LEU A 122 -5.92 -18.05 -5.85
N THR A 123 -5.55 -17.94 -7.13
CA THR A 123 -5.73 -16.69 -7.89
C THR A 123 -7.22 -16.47 -8.18
N VAL A 124 -7.73 -15.28 -7.86
CA VAL A 124 -9.07 -14.88 -8.30
C VAL A 124 -9.07 -14.66 -9.81
N PRO A 125 -10.04 -15.22 -10.55
CA PRO A 125 -10.12 -15.00 -11.99
C PRO A 125 -10.31 -13.50 -12.28
N VAL A 126 -9.56 -13.00 -13.27
CA VAL A 126 -9.71 -11.63 -13.75
C VAL A 126 -11.04 -11.57 -14.50
N LYS A 127 -12.02 -10.83 -13.97
CA LYS A 127 -13.20 -10.47 -14.77
C LYS A 127 -12.72 -9.42 -15.78
N GLY A 128 -12.72 -9.80 -17.06
CA GLY A 128 -12.49 -8.90 -18.19
C GLY A 128 -13.60 -7.87 -18.34
#